data_AF-A0A7W8UCH3-F1
#
_entry.id   AF-A0A7W8UCH3-F1
#
_cell.length_a   1.000
_cell.length_b   1.000
_cell.length_c   1.000
_cell.angle_alpha   90.00
_cell.angle_beta   90.00
_cell.angle_gamma   90.00
#
_symmetry.space_group_name_H-M   'P 1'
#
loop_
_entity.id
_entity.type
_entity.pdbx_description
1 polymer ?
#
loop_
_entity_poly.entity_id
_entity_poly.type
_entity_poly.pdbx_seq_one_letter_code
_entity_poly.pdbx_strand_id
1 'polypeptide(L)' 'MMTPADIEAVDPVLGDDGRSVFFYGHTRDEDVTFLWSVSLPMVIEEDKLLIEEWREVGWLHWMKQSAGRDGLSQE' A
#
# COMPACT_ATOMS: atom_id res chain seq x y z
N MET A 1 -8.26 4.10 14.53
CA MET A 1 -7.09 4.68 13.82
C MET A 1 -6.64 3.56 12.91
N MET A 2 -6.45 3.83 11.62
CA MET A 2 -5.94 2.79 10.72
C MET A 2 -4.53 2.41 11.19
N THR A 3 -4.18 1.15 11.01
CA THR A 3 -2.92 0.54 11.41
C THR A 3 -2.31 -0.17 10.20
N PRO A 4 -1.01 -0.51 10.22
CA PRO A 4 -0.40 -1.30 9.16
C PRO A 4 -1.13 -2.63 8.89
N ALA A 5 -1.77 -3.22 9.91
CA ALA A 5 -2.52 -4.47 9.78
C ALA A 5 -3.79 -4.33 8.92
N ASP A 6 -4.31 -3.10 8.76
CA ASP A 6 -5.47 -2.80 7.91
C ASP A 6 -5.08 -2.66 6.42
N ILE A 7 -3.80 -2.86 6.07
CA ILE A 7 -3.31 -2.89 4.69
C ILE A 7 -3.30 -4.33 4.21
N GLU A 8 -4.02 -4.57 3.12
CA GLU A 8 -4.11 -5.84 2.44
C GLU A 8 -3.24 -5.81 1.17
N ALA A 9 -2.53 -6.92 0.94
CA ALA A 9 -1.79 -7.11 -0.30
C ALA A 9 -2.72 -7.74 -1.33
N VAL A 10 -2.75 -7.19 -2.53
CA VAL A 10 -3.31 -7.88 -3.69
C VAL A 10 -2.28 -8.93 -4.11
N ASP A 11 -2.76 -10.15 -4.37
CA ASP A 11 -2.00 -11.31 -4.84
C ASP A 11 -0.79 -10.90 -5.72
N PRO A 12 0.45 -11.32 -5.39
CA PRO A 12 1.66 -10.95 -6.12
C PRO A 12 1.67 -11.41 -7.59
N VAL A 13 0.75 -12.28 -7.99
CA VAL A 13 0.61 -12.79 -9.36
C VAL A 13 -0.29 -11.90 -10.22
N LEU A 14 -0.96 -10.88 -9.66
CA LEU A 14 -1.82 -9.98 -10.45
C LEU A 14 -1.05 -8.87 -11.21
N GLY A 15 0.26 -8.74 -11.00
CA GLY A 15 1.12 -8.00 -11.93
C GLY A 15 1.34 -8.82 -13.19
N ASP A 16 0.92 -8.30 -14.35
CA ASP A 16 1.01 -8.95 -15.67
C ASP A 16 2.42 -9.47 -16.02
N ASP A 17 3.45 -8.96 -15.33
CA ASP A 17 4.86 -9.29 -15.50
C ASP A 17 5.52 -10.06 -14.32
N GLY A 18 4.77 -10.33 -13.24
CA GLY A 18 5.28 -10.95 -12.01
C GLY A 18 6.32 -10.09 -11.26
N ARG A 19 6.36 -8.79 -11.50
CA ARG A 19 7.33 -7.84 -10.90
C ARG A 19 6.67 -6.70 -10.15
N SER A 20 5.36 -6.59 -10.24
CA SER A 20 4.58 -5.59 -9.53
C SER A 20 3.75 -6.20 -8.42
N VAL A 21 3.84 -5.62 -7.22
CA VAL A 21 2.91 -5.90 -6.11
C VAL A 21 2.00 -4.70 -5.94
N PHE A 22 0.70 -4.97 -5.76
CA PHE A 22 -0.30 -3.97 -5.41
C PHE A 22 -0.75 -4.18 -3.97
N PHE A 23 -1.00 -3.08 -3.28
CA PHE A 23 -1.46 -3.08 -1.91
C PHE A 23 -2.58 -2.06 -1.78
N TYR A 24 -3.61 -2.41 -1.02
CA TYR A 24 -4.67 -1.48 -0.69
C TYR A 24 -4.94 -1.47 0.81
N GLY A 25 -5.55 -0.40 1.29
CA GLY A 25 -6.02 -0.34 2.66
C GLY A 25 -7.27 0.52 2.75
N HIS A 26 -8.20 0.09 3.59
CA HIS A 26 -9.44 0.81 3.83
C HIS A 26 -9.19 1.95 4.81
N THR A 27 -9.57 3.17 4.42
CA THR A 27 -9.51 4.29 5.34
C THR A 27 -10.76 4.32 6.23
N ARG A 28 -10.82 5.27 7.17
CA ARG A 28 -12.03 5.50 7.97
C ARG A 28 -13.21 6.01 7.15
N ASP A 29 -12.92 6.63 6.01
CA ASP A 29 -13.92 7.02 5.04
C ASP A 29 -14.16 5.80 4.14
N GLU A 30 -15.39 5.26 4.19
CA GLU A 30 -15.78 4.06 3.45
C GLU A 30 -15.68 4.26 1.93
N ASP A 31 -15.73 5.51 1.46
CA ASP A 31 -15.58 5.86 0.05
C ASP A 31 -14.11 6.02 -0.38
N VAL A 32 -13.17 5.99 0.57
CA VAL A 32 -11.75 6.20 0.30
C VAL A 32 -10.95 4.95 0.61
N THR A 33 -10.40 4.37 -0.46
CA THR A 33 -9.40 3.30 -0.39
C THR A 33 -8.04 3.86 -0.79
N PHE A 34 -7.03 3.59 0.01
CA PHE A 34 -5.64 3.85 -0.36
C PHE A 34 -5.16 2.70 -1.24
N LEU A 35 -4.54 3.01 -2.38
CA LEU A 35 -3.90 2.04 -3.25
C LEU A 35 -2.46 2.49 -3.49
N TRP A 36 -1.52 1.56 -3.40
CA TRP A 36 -0.15 1.79 -3.85
C TRP A 36 0.43 0.53 -4.46
N SER A 37 1.44 0.72 -5.29
CA SER A 37 2.11 -0.36 -6.00
C SER A 37 3.61 -0.12 -6.07
N VAL A 38 4.37 -1.19 -6.10
CA VAL A 38 5.82 -1.15 -6.33
C VAL A 38 6.19 -2.11 -7.43
N SER A 39 7.01 -1.64 -8.37
CA SER A 39 7.64 -2.50 -9.39
C SER A 39 9.06 -2.81 -8.96
N LEU A 40 9.40 -4.09 -8.92
CA LEU A 40 10.73 -4.58 -8.58
C LEU A 40 11.53 -4.84 -9.87
N PRO A 41 12.88 -4.67 -9.83
CA PRO A 41 13.73 -5.01 -10.97
C PRO A 41 13.89 -6.52 -11.18
N MET A 42 13.22 -7.34 -10.36
CA MET A 42 13.30 -8.79 -10.35
C MET A 42 11.89 -9.39 -10.21
N VAL A 43 11.74 -10.65 -10.62
CA VAL A 43 10.49 -11.41 -10.44
C VAL A 43 10.28 -11.66 -8.95
N ILE A 44 9.02 -11.50 -8.51
CA ILE A 44 8.61 -11.75 -7.13
C ILE A 44 8.39 -13.25 -6.97
N GLU A 45 9.05 -13.83 -5.96
CA GLU A 45 8.76 -15.17 -5.49
C GLU A 45 7.77 -15.06 -4.32
N GLU A 46 6.57 -15.60 -4.48
CA GLU A 46 5.46 -15.45 -3.52
C GLU A 46 5.82 -15.93 -2.10
N ASP A 47 6.56 -17.03 -2.00
CA ASP A 47 7.04 -17.60 -0.74
C ASP A 47 8.10 -16.75 -0.02
N LYS A 48 8.70 -15.79 -0.73
CA LYS A 48 9.71 -14.85 -0.21
C LYS A 48 9.14 -13.46 0.02
N LEU A 49 7.88 -13.21 -0.32
CA LEU A 49 7.27 -11.90 -0.14
C LEU A 49 6.94 -11.67 1.34
N LEU A 50 7.71 -10.79 1.96
CA LEU A 50 7.58 -10.40 3.36
C LEU A 50 6.41 -9.43 3.57
N ILE A 51 5.16 -9.96 3.54
CA ILE A 51 3.92 -9.17 3.54
C ILE A 51 3.85 -8.16 4.70
N GLU A 52 4.31 -8.54 5.89
CA GLU A 52 4.25 -7.66 7.07
C GLU A 52 5.11 -6.41 6.91
N GLU A 53 6.35 -6.58 6.46
CA GLU A 53 7.28 -5.49 6.20
C GLU A 53 6.78 -4.57 5.08
N TRP A 54 6.16 -5.14 4.04
CA TRP A 54 5.57 -4.35 2.97
C TRP A 54 4.35 -3.54 3.43
N ARG A 55 3.53 -4.07 4.35
CA ARG A 55 2.43 -3.31 4.97
C ARG A 55 2.96 -2.09 5.72
N GLU A 56 4.06 -2.23 6.45
CA GLU A 56 4.69 -1.09 7.13
C GLU A 56 5.18 -0.01 6.16
N VAL A 57 5.80 -0.42 5.04
CA VAL A 57 6.23 0.51 3.98
C VAL A 57 5.03 1.24 3.37
N GLY A 58 3.95 0.50 3.09
CA GLY A 58 2.71 1.07 2.57
C GLY A 58 2.08 2.08 3.53
N TRP A 59 2.10 1.77 4.82
CA TRP A 59 1.64 2.66 5.88
C TRP A 59 2.45 3.97 5.94
N LEU A 60 3.78 3.88 5.87
CA LEU A 60 4.65 5.06 5.81
C LEU A 60 4.37 5.91 4.57
N HIS A 61 4.11 5.28 3.43
CA HIS A 61 3.74 5.98 2.20
C HIS A 61 2.40 6.71 2.35
N TRP A 62 1.39 6.03 2.90
CA TRP A 62 0.10 6.64 3.20
C TRP A 62 0.23 7.82 4.15
N MET A 63 0.91 7.67 5.31
CA MET A 63 1.08 8.76 6.27
C MET A 63 1.75 9.98 5.65
N LYS A 64 2.73 9.78 4.76
CA LYS A 64 3.38 10.87 4.03
C LYS A 64 2.43 11.57 3.07
N GLN A 65 1.59 10.84 2.35
CA GLN A 65 0.59 11.42 1.45
C GLN A 65 -0.58 12.08 2.19
N SER A 66 -1.03 11.50 3.31
CA SER A 66 -2.14 12.03 4.09
C SER A 66 -1.74 13.28 4.86
N ALA A 67 -0.51 13.34 5.38
CA ALA A 67 0.04 14.55 6.00
C ALA A 67 0.09 15.75 5.02
N GLY A 68 0.19 15.49 3.71
CA GLY A 68 0.08 16.52 2.67
C GLY A 68 -1.36 16.90 2.31
N ARG A 69 -2.35 16.04 2.58
CA ARG A 69 -3.78 16.31 2.36
C ARG A 69 -4.41 17.11 3.49
N ASP A 70 -3.98 16.91 4.73
CA ASP A 70 -4.40 17.71 5.88
C ASP A 70 -3.81 19.14 5.88
N GLY A 71 -2.85 19.42 4.98
CA GLY A 71 -2.28 20.76 4.75
C GLY A 71 -3.01 21.60 3.70
N LEU A 72 -4.05 21.08 3.05
CA LEU A 72 -4.92 21.82 2.13
C LEU A 72 -6.31 22.00 2.74
N SER A 73 -6.35 22.49 3.96
CA SER A 73 -7.53 23.16 4.50
C SER A 73 -7.09 24.08 5.62
N GLN A 74 -6.53 25.25 5.28
CA GLN A 74 -6.81 26.53 5.92
C GLN A 74 -6.55 27.65 4.91
N GLU A 75 -7.66 28.26 4.47
CA GLU A 75 -7.86 29.65 4.02
C GLU A 75 -7.18 30.16 2.74
#